data_AF-K0IE80-F1
#
_entry.id   AF-K0IE80-F1
#
_cell.length_a   1.000
_cell.length_b   1.000
_cell.length_c   1.000
_cell.angle_alpha   90.00
_cell.angle_beta   90.00
_cell.angle_gamma   90.00
#
_symmetry.space_group_name_H-M   'P 1'
#
loop_
_entity.id
_entity.type
_entity.pdbx_description
1 polymer ?
#
loop_
_entity_poly.entity_id
_entity_poly.type
_entity_poly.pdbx_seq_one_letter_code
_entity_poly.pdbx_strand_id
1 'polypeptide(L)'
;MAGWLAAPVIAGLAVGVAFVLLFSFLLPTVASQQHDRVVFSSLMNRTDTYQLYIVNDDGTGLMKLTEDDGMWYFEPVSSPDGSKIVYVTQ
;
A
#
# COMPACT_ATOMS: atom_id res chain seq x y z
N MET A 1 18.67 -43.95 48.30
CA MET A 1 18.10 -42.64 48.68
C MET A 1 18.81 -41.59 47.84
N ALA A 2 18.09 -40.96 46.93
CA ALA A 2 18.60 -40.11 45.86
C ALA A 2 18.84 -38.67 46.34
N GLY A 3 19.93 -38.04 45.88
CA GLY A 3 20.20 -36.62 46.05
C GLY A 3 20.78 -36.05 44.76
N TRP A 4 19.93 -35.54 43.89
CA TRP A 4 20.30 -34.80 42.69
C TRP A 4 20.66 -33.37 43.10
N LEU A 5 21.88 -32.93 42.80
CA LEU A 5 22.24 -31.51 42.85
C LEU A 5 21.82 -30.87 41.53
N ALA A 6 21.01 -29.80 41.64
CA ALA A 6 20.45 -29.06 40.52
C ALA A 6 21.54 -28.40 39.65
N ALA A 7 21.45 -28.59 38.33
CA ALA A 7 22.23 -27.84 37.36
C ALA A 7 21.70 -26.38 37.27
N PRO A 8 22.57 -25.38 37.02
CA PRO A 8 22.17 -23.98 37.04
C PRO A 8 21.40 -23.59 35.77
N VAL A 9 20.29 -22.89 35.97
CA VAL A 9 19.45 -22.26 34.94
C VAL A 9 20.19 -21.06 34.34
N ILE A 10 21.17 -21.30 33.47
CA ILE A 10 21.85 -20.24 32.69
C ILE A 10 21.89 -20.67 31.23
N ALA A 11 20.72 -20.72 30.58
CA ALA A 11 20.63 -20.93 29.13
C ALA A 11 19.43 -20.22 28.46
N GLY A 12 18.76 -19.30 29.16
CA GLY A 12 17.55 -18.63 28.63
C GLY A 12 17.76 -17.27 27.99
N LEU A 13 18.82 -16.53 28.36
CA LEU A 13 18.95 -15.11 28.01
C LEU A 13 19.69 -14.81 26.69
N ALA A 14 20.50 -15.73 26.18
CA ALA A 14 21.27 -15.51 24.94
C ALA A 14 20.43 -15.71 23.66
N VAL A 15 19.41 -16.57 23.69
CA VAL A 15 18.58 -16.88 22.52
C VAL A 15 17.58 -15.76 22.22
N GLY A 16 17.07 -15.08 23.26
CA GLY A 16 16.10 -14.00 23.11
C GLY A 16 16.65 -12.76 22.40
N VAL A 17 17.89 -12.36 22.69
CA VAL A 17 18.51 -11.16 22.09
C VAL A 17 18.86 -11.39 20.61
N ALA A 18 19.34 -12.59 20.27
CA ALA A 18 19.58 -12.96 18.87
C ALA A 18 18.28 -12.97 18.05
N PHE A 19 17.17 -13.44 18.64
CA PHE A 19 15.86 -13.47 17.98
C PHE A 19 15.31 -12.05 17.74
N VAL A 20 15.42 -11.14 18.70
CA VAL A 20 14.99 -9.74 18.55
C VAL A 20 15.81 -9.00 17.49
N LEU A 21 17.12 -9.24 17.42
CA LEU A 21 18.00 -8.61 16.42
C LEU A 21 17.80 -9.19 15.02
N LEU A 22 17.55 -10.50 14.89
CA LEU A 22 17.18 -11.13 13.61
C LEU A 22 15.81 -10.63 13.11
N PHE A 23 14.84 -10.49 14.01
CA PHE A 23 13.49 -10.04 13.65
C PHE A 23 13.43 -8.54 13.33
N SER A 24 14.31 -7.72 13.93
CA SER A 24 14.40 -6.28 13.65
C SER A 24 15.05 -5.96 12.31
N PHE A 25 15.86 -6.87 11.75
CA PHE A 25 16.47 -6.74 10.42
C PHE A 25 15.58 -7.27 9.28
N LEU A 26 14.47 -7.94 9.62
CA LEU A 26 13.51 -8.56 8.70
C LEU A 26 12.19 -7.79 8.56
N LEU A 27 12.02 -6.71 9.31
CA LEU A 27 11.02 -5.70 9.00
C LEU A 27 11.74 -4.68 8.13
N PRO A 28 11.85 -4.86 6.78
CA PRO A 28 12.05 -3.68 5.96
C PRO A 28 10.93 -2.76 6.41
N THR A 29 11.31 -1.55 6.80
CA THR A 29 10.43 -0.45 7.14
C THR A 29 9.13 -0.68 6.40
N VAL A 30 8.01 -0.91 7.09
CA VAL A 30 6.72 -0.63 6.47
C VAL A 30 6.69 0.90 6.35
N ALA A 31 7.62 1.44 5.55
CA ALA A 31 7.57 2.74 4.98
C ALA A 31 6.23 2.71 4.28
N SER A 32 5.37 3.63 4.68
CA SER A 32 4.09 3.87 4.03
C SER A 32 4.28 3.65 2.53
N GLN A 33 3.79 2.53 2.00
CA GLN A 33 3.63 2.34 0.57
C GLN A 33 2.42 3.18 0.17
N GLN A 34 2.52 4.48 0.43
CA GLN A 34 1.66 5.46 -0.19
C GLN A 34 2.26 5.60 -1.58
N HIS A 35 1.92 4.63 -2.44
CA HIS A 35 2.19 4.76 -3.86
C HIS A 35 1.55 6.09 -4.28
N ASP A 36 2.36 6.99 -4.85
CA ASP A 36 1.82 8.20 -5.42
C ASP A 36 0.96 7.76 -6.60
N ARG A 37 -0.37 7.90 -6.45
CA ARG A 37 -1.31 7.52 -7.50
C ARG A 37 -1.56 8.69 -8.41
N VAL A 38 -1.52 8.42 -9.71
CA VAL A 38 -1.83 9.40 -10.74
C VAL A 38 -3.28 9.21 -11.18
N VAL A 39 -4.06 10.28 -11.14
CA VAL A 39 -5.44 10.32 -11.66
C VAL A 39 -5.44 11.12 -12.95
N PHE A 40 -6.08 10.59 -13.99
CA PHE A 40 -6.15 11.24 -15.30
C PHE A 40 -7.44 10.88 -16.05
N SER A 41 -7.82 11.73 -17.00
CA SER A 41 -8.94 11.50 -17.91
C SER A 41 -8.45 10.84 -19.21
N SER A 42 -9.15 9.82 -19.71
CA SER A 42 -8.76 9.12 -20.95
C SER A 42 -9.95 8.52 -21.71
N LEU A 43 -9.73 8.26 -23.01
CA LEU A 43 -10.63 7.55 -23.94
C LEU A 43 -10.23 6.07 -24.13
N MET A 44 -9.41 5.54 -23.21
CA MET A 44 -8.65 4.30 -23.37
C MET A 44 -9.52 3.07 -23.70
N ASN A 45 -10.78 3.04 -23.27
CA ASN A 45 -11.69 1.92 -23.50
C ASN A 45 -12.59 2.09 -24.72
N ARG A 46 -12.22 2.97 -25.67
CA ARG A 46 -13.07 3.36 -26.82
C ARG A 46 -14.46 3.83 -26.41
N THR A 47 -14.58 4.36 -25.20
CA THR A 47 -15.73 5.18 -24.84
C THR A 47 -15.65 6.43 -25.69
N ASP A 48 -16.76 6.84 -26.30
CA ASP A 48 -16.85 8.11 -27.03
C ASP A 48 -16.82 9.33 -26.07
N THR A 49 -16.53 9.09 -24.79
CA THR A 49 -16.53 10.05 -23.67
C THR A 49 -15.26 9.88 -22.82
N TYR A 50 -14.77 10.98 -22.24
CA TYR A 50 -13.65 10.94 -21.29
C TYR A 50 -14.06 10.30 -19.97
N GLN A 51 -13.29 9.31 -19.53
CA GLN A 51 -13.49 8.59 -18.28
C GLN A 51 -12.30 8.84 -17.35
N LEU A 52 -12.52 8.77 -16.02
CA LEU A 52 -11.44 8.93 -15.06
C LEU A 52 -10.77 7.59 -14.75
N TYR A 53 -9.45 7.61 -14.71
CA TYR A 53 -8.62 6.46 -14.38
C TYR A 53 -7.63 6.83 -13.28
N ILE A 54 -7.21 5.82 -12.53
CA ILE A 54 -6.13 5.90 -11.55
C ILE A 54 -5.10 4.82 -11.83
N VAL A 55 -3.83 5.15 -11.66
CA VAL A 55 -2.70 4.23 -11.82
C VAL A 55 -1.67 4.50 -10.73
N ASN A 56 -0.92 3.48 -10.34
CA ASN A 56 0.26 3.67 -9.49
C ASN A 56 1.35 4.43 -10.29
N ASP A 57 2.24 5.13 -9.58
CA ASP A 57 3.42 5.81 -10.12
C ASP A 57 4.33 4.90 -10.95
N ASP A 58 4.42 3.62 -10.60
CA ASP A 58 5.15 2.59 -11.36
C ASP A 58 4.41 2.08 -12.62
N GLY A 59 3.22 2.61 -12.91
CA GLY A 59 2.37 2.24 -14.04
C GLY A 59 1.52 0.98 -13.83
N THR A 60 1.62 0.32 -12.67
CA THR A 60 0.79 -0.83 -12.33
C THR A 60 -0.57 -0.41 -11.73
N GLY A 61 -1.49 -1.37 -11.58
CA GLY A 61 -2.74 -1.12 -10.85
C GLY A 61 -3.71 -0.17 -11.53
N LEU A 62 -3.67 -0.05 -12.87
CA LEU A 62 -4.60 0.76 -13.63
C LEU A 62 -6.06 0.35 -13.36
N MET A 63 -6.90 1.33 -13.01
CA MET A 63 -8.30 1.12 -12.68
C MET A 63 -9.16 2.29 -13.18
N LYS A 64 -10.36 1.99 -13.71
CA LYS A 64 -11.39 2.98 -14.05
C LYS A 64 -12.14 3.40 -12.78
N LEU A 65 -12.36 4.69 -12.59
CA LEU A 65 -13.05 5.26 -11.42
C LEU A 65 -14.51 5.63 -11.67
N THR A 66 -14.91 5.77 -12.93
CA THR A 66 -16.26 6.21 -13.31
C THR A 66 -17.13 5.04 -13.75
N GLU A 67 -18.42 5.10 -13.37
CA GLU A 67 -19.38 4.02 -13.64
C GLU A 67 -20.16 4.25 -14.94
N ASP A 68 -20.51 5.50 -15.25
CA ASP A 68 -21.31 5.85 -16.44
C ASP A 68 -20.42 6.15 -17.65
N ASP A 69 -20.51 5.30 -18.67
CA ASP A 69 -19.78 5.46 -19.94
C ASP A 69 -20.38 6.56 -20.85
N GLY A 70 -21.59 7.05 -20.59
CA GLY A 70 -22.26 8.09 -21.38
C GLY A 70 -21.95 9.52 -20.95
N MET A 71 -21.41 9.70 -19.74
CA MET A 71 -21.06 11.01 -19.18
C MET A 71 -19.60 11.36 -19.45
N TRP A 72 -19.31 12.65 -19.53
CA TRP A 72 -17.95 13.13 -19.72
C TRP A 72 -17.35 13.55 -18.38
N TYR A 73 -16.11 13.16 -18.11
CA TYR A 73 -15.41 13.50 -16.88
C TYR A 73 -14.06 14.16 -17.18
N PHE A 74 -13.82 15.34 -16.61
CA PHE A 74 -12.70 16.21 -16.93
C PHE A 74 -11.95 16.69 -15.68
N GLU A 75 -10.70 17.09 -15.90
CA GLU A 75 -9.88 17.86 -14.97
C GLU A 75 -9.84 17.29 -13.53
N PRO A 76 -9.48 16.01 -13.35
CA PRO A 76 -9.43 15.43 -12.02
C PRO A 76 -8.31 16.06 -11.19
N VAL A 77 -8.60 16.33 -9.92
CA VAL A 77 -7.61 16.76 -8.92
C VAL A 77 -7.78 15.94 -7.65
N SER A 78 -6.70 15.30 -7.21
CA SER A 78 -6.67 14.53 -5.96
C SER A 78 -6.51 15.44 -4.75
N SER A 79 -7.15 15.10 -3.63
CA SER A 79 -6.86 15.72 -2.33
C SER A 79 -5.42 15.41 -1.89
N PRO A 80 -4.78 16.25 -1.06
CA PRO A 80 -3.40 16.01 -0.60
C PRO A 80 -3.18 14.69 0.15
N ASP A 81 -4.23 14.18 0.79
CA ASP A 81 -4.23 12.88 1.48
C ASP A 81 -4.64 11.70 0.56
N GLY A 82 -4.97 11.96 -0.70
CA GLY A 82 -5.40 10.96 -1.68
C GLY A 82 -6.77 10.33 -1.42
N SER A 83 -7.51 10.79 -0.41
CA SER A 83 -8.80 10.19 -0.02
C SER A 83 -9.97 10.61 -0.91
N LYS A 84 -9.83 11.69 -1.67
CA LYS A 84 -10.87 12.28 -2.51
C LYS A 84 -10.31 12.73 -3.85
N ILE A 85 -11.19 12.78 -4.84
CA ILE A 85 -10.93 13.34 -6.16
C ILE A 85 -12.08 14.29 -6.48
N VAL A 86 -11.75 15.50 -6.90
CA VAL A 86 -12.71 16.45 -7.50
C VAL A 86 -12.54 16.43 -9.02
N TYR A 87 -13.62 16.66 -9.75
CA TYR A 87 -13.66 16.64 -11.21
C TYR A 87 -14.84 17.46 -11.73
N VAL A 88 -14.83 17.77 -13.01
CA VAL A 88 -15.93 18.42 -13.74
C VAL A 88 -16.60 17.41 -14.66
N THR A 89 -17.92 17.52 -14.87
CA THR A 89 -18.67 16.62 -15.76
C THR A 89 -19.62 17.37 -16.69
N GLN A 90 -19.97 16.77 -17.83
CA GLN A 90 -21.03 17.21 -18.74
C GLN A 90 -22.11 16.14 -18.85
#